data_AF-A0AB36SR46-F1
#
_entry.id   AF-A0AB36SR46-F1
#
_cell.length_a   1.000
_cell.length_b   1.000
_cell.length_c   1.000
_cell.angle_alpha   90.00
_cell.angle_beta   90.00
_cell.angle_gamma   90.00
#
_symmetry.space_group_name_H-M   'P 1'
#
loop_
_entity.id
_entity.type
_entity.pdbx_description
1 polymer ?
#
loop_
_entity_poly.entity_id
_entity_poly.type
_entity_poly.pdbx_seq_one_letter_code
_entity_poly.pdbx_strand_id
1 'polypeptide(L)'
;MPKATGFLTLIDLNDALISGSAPSNPTTGTLWIDSSVKPNVMKMWDGKSWVVQSLDLASLDKDANDKIENAATTLSNLADDSKIDITERSYVKDKLANIIGSVLPDTANTLPVATALDSGGKGEFSSVRKQATNIGIPTSDTNYISVATQYTNLKTYLEGLTPIDAWDTSIGNKDKVIPINPTVWRDTWLKYYQAIDVLSEAIQAKAKNNVDEQTAGGGNMLKNTADFIANRLWGDNGQGGGVPDSSLLYNGKRTLRVPMPQGVKYLEPNIPLKRNTYYTYSTMAYGSAAGNGTTITPLHFWAHTAKDTAGQMVEIIKYDQSFLSKQWKRLYVTFLTPKDKDLYFSPYIFNGMATGTLNVIEMAFQEGSIVTGWTENPDEVREKIEKIQTDLRLTSPLPTTITLDSNGITANTGKSDSFARMDYRGIYAKKGAVHIEREDGYNLIINGIANFDMNVSSHEPPFMSPGVNYSAYWYATRNTTWSNCNYFTLKHTGRYLVFALSLAIDPGSSAQVKITDVDGKDLWYTMHSKTIADDYYVNAMVDIGVPTGNMKYIYLKLASNSANHTAYARLLSAWQER
;
A
#
# COMPACT_ATOMS: atom_id res chain seq x y z
N MET A 1 -13.33 57.23 -59.03
CA MET A 1 -14.31 56.44 -58.25
C MET A 1 -13.59 55.85 -57.04
N PRO A 2 -13.84 56.32 -55.80
CA PRO A 2 -13.31 55.67 -54.61
C PRO A 2 -14.15 54.42 -54.29
N LYS A 3 -13.49 53.28 -54.08
CA LYS A 3 -14.10 52.05 -53.56
C LYS A 3 -14.40 52.25 -52.07
N ALA A 4 -15.65 52.03 -51.68
CA ALA A 4 -16.03 51.93 -50.27
C ALA A 4 -15.64 50.54 -49.74
N THR A 5 -14.92 50.50 -48.62
CA THR A 5 -14.74 49.31 -47.79
C THR A 5 -15.57 49.47 -46.53
N GLY A 6 -16.56 48.60 -46.33
CA GLY A 6 -17.33 48.47 -45.09
C GLY A 6 -16.79 47.33 -44.23
N PHE A 7 -16.77 47.52 -42.92
CA PHE A 7 -16.44 46.49 -41.93
C PHE A 7 -17.75 45.91 -41.36
N LEU A 8 -17.87 44.59 -41.26
CA LEU A 8 -18.96 43.89 -40.57
C LEU A 8 -18.37 43.13 -39.38
N THR A 9 -18.71 43.55 -38.17
CA THR A 9 -18.34 42.81 -36.95
C THR A 9 -19.40 41.76 -36.67
N LEU A 10 -19.04 40.47 -36.74
CA LEU A 10 -19.86 39.38 -36.23
C LEU A 10 -19.61 39.27 -34.73
N ILE A 11 -20.56 39.69 -33.91
CA ILE A 11 -20.55 39.43 -32.47
C ILE A 11 -21.18 38.05 -32.25
N ASP A 12 -20.48 37.16 -31.56
CA ASP A 12 -21.04 35.90 -31.07
C ASP A 12 -22.07 36.21 -29.98
N LEU A 13 -23.35 35.88 -30.24
CA LEU A 13 -24.50 36.26 -29.42
C LEU A 13 -24.72 35.35 -28.21
N ASN A 14 -23.77 34.47 -27.88
CA ASN A 14 -23.94 33.51 -26.79
C ASN A 14 -23.39 33.97 -25.42
N ASP A 15 -22.69 35.11 -25.37
CA ASP A 15 -22.14 35.64 -24.11
C ASP A 15 -23.09 36.62 -23.40
N ALA A 16 -23.16 36.51 -22.07
CA ALA A 16 -23.93 37.45 -21.25
C ALA A 16 -23.24 38.82 -21.16
N LEU A 17 -23.98 39.88 -21.48
CA LEU A 17 -23.49 41.26 -21.39
C LEU A 17 -23.39 41.69 -19.92
N ILE A 18 -22.25 42.21 -19.47
CA ILE A 18 -22.10 42.72 -18.10
C ILE A 18 -22.09 44.25 -18.13
N SER A 19 -23.10 44.89 -17.52
CA SER A 19 -23.19 46.35 -17.46
C SER A 19 -24.09 46.83 -16.33
N GLY A 20 -23.86 48.05 -15.84
CA GLY A 20 -24.70 48.70 -14.83
C GLY A 20 -26.00 49.32 -15.38
N SER A 21 -26.17 49.30 -16.70
CA SER A 21 -27.40 49.76 -17.37
C SER A 21 -27.85 48.71 -18.38
N ALA A 22 -29.17 48.57 -18.54
CA ALA A 22 -29.76 47.59 -19.43
C ALA A 22 -29.36 47.86 -20.90
N PRO A 23 -29.03 46.82 -21.70
CA PRO A 23 -28.78 46.96 -23.13
C PRO A 23 -29.98 47.59 -23.85
N SER A 24 -29.71 48.52 -24.76
CA SER A 24 -30.74 49.39 -25.37
C SER A 24 -31.48 48.80 -26.57
N ASN A 25 -30.99 47.69 -27.15
CA ASN A 25 -31.65 47.00 -28.28
C ASN A 25 -31.46 45.47 -28.19
N PRO A 26 -31.99 44.80 -27.15
CA PRO A 26 -31.85 43.37 -27.00
C PRO A 26 -32.73 42.60 -28.00
N THR A 27 -32.23 41.45 -28.45
CA THR A 27 -33.03 40.43 -29.14
C THR A 27 -33.50 39.38 -28.14
N THR A 28 -34.63 38.71 -28.39
CA THR A 28 -35.12 37.66 -27.49
C THR A 28 -34.03 36.63 -27.22
N GLY A 29 -33.80 36.30 -25.94
CA GLY A 29 -32.72 35.42 -25.49
C GLY A 29 -31.42 36.14 -25.11
N THR A 30 -31.30 37.46 -25.32
CA THR A 30 -30.12 38.22 -24.87
C THR A 30 -29.97 38.09 -23.35
N LEU A 31 -28.79 37.70 -22.89
CA LEU A 31 -28.44 37.62 -21.46
C LEU A 31 -27.74 38.89 -21.00
N TRP A 32 -28.13 39.40 -19.84
CA TRP A 32 -27.55 40.58 -19.20
C TRP A 32 -27.28 40.30 -17.73
N ILE A 33 -26.06 40.54 -17.27
CA ILE A 33 -25.67 40.55 -15.87
C ILE A 33 -25.69 42.01 -15.41
N ASP A 34 -26.70 42.34 -14.62
CA ASP A 34 -26.91 43.66 -14.05
C ASP A 34 -25.88 43.91 -12.94
N SER A 35 -24.84 44.68 -13.26
CA SER A 35 -23.77 45.02 -12.33
C SER A 35 -24.05 46.27 -11.49
N SER A 36 -25.27 46.81 -11.55
CA SER A 36 -25.68 47.95 -10.70
C SER A 36 -26.11 47.52 -9.29
N VAL A 37 -26.37 46.21 -9.09
CA VAL A 37 -26.80 45.60 -7.84
C VAL A 37 -25.75 44.62 -7.30
N LYS A 38 -25.71 44.39 -5.98
CA LYS A 38 -24.81 43.42 -5.35
C LYS A 38 -25.60 42.41 -4.49
N PRO A 39 -25.50 41.09 -4.76
CA PRO A 39 -24.75 40.47 -5.86
C PRO A 39 -25.32 40.85 -7.24
N ASN A 40 -24.48 40.81 -8.28
CA ASN A 40 -24.93 41.06 -9.65
C ASN A 40 -26.01 40.03 -10.02
N VAL A 41 -27.05 40.45 -10.76
CA VAL A 41 -28.20 39.59 -11.08
C VAL A 41 -28.24 39.30 -12.58
N MET A 42 -28.39 38.02 -12.97
CA MET A 42 -28.59 37.64 -14.37
C MET A 42 -30.05 37.84 -14.78
N LYS A 43 -30.25 38.44 -15.95
CA LYS A 43 -31.54 38.70 -16.59
C LYS A 43 -31.48 38.23 -18.05
N MET A 44 -32.61 37.80 -18.61
CA MET A 44 -32.77 37.45 -20.01
C MET A 44 -33.86 38.32 -20.63
N TRP A 45 -33.65 38.80 -21.85
CA TRP A 45 -34.68 39.51 -22.59
C TRP A 45 -35.68 38.51 -23.19
N ASP A 46 -36.95 38.60 -22.81
CA ASP A 46 -38.01 37.70 -23.30
C ASP A 46 -38.63 38.16 -24.65
N GLY A 47 -38.18 39.29 -25.19
CA GLY A 47 -38.76 39.96 -26.36
C GLY A 47 -39.57 41.22 -26.03
N LYS A 48 -39.85 41.46 -24.75
CA LYS A 48 -40.65 42.60 -24.26
C LYS A 48 -40.07 43.25 -23.00
N SER A 49 -39.45 42.47 -22.13
CA SER A 49 -38.93 42.88 -20.83
C SER A 49 -37.69 42.06 -20.42
N TRP A 50 -36.88 42.64 -19.54
CA TRP A 50 -35.77 41.93 -18.89
C TRP A 50 -36.30 41.11 -17.71
N VAL A 51 -36.23 39.78 -17.83
CA VAL A 51 -36.71 38.82 -16.83
C VAL A 51 -35.53 38.24 -16.06
N VAL A 52 -35.57 38.31 -14.73
CA VAL A 52 -34.53 37.73 -13.87
C VAL A 52 -34.46 36.21 -14.07
N GLN A 53 -33.25 35.71 -14.28
CA GLN A 53 -32.97 34.27 -14.28
C GLN A 53 -32.60 33.88 -12.85
N SER A 54 -33.60 33.50 -12.07
CA SER A 54 -33.42 32.94 -10.74
C SER A 54 -33.38 31.42 -10.81
N LEU A 55 -32.53 30.81 -10.01
CA LEU A 55 -32.68 29.39 -9.69
C LEU A 55 -33.83 29.26 -8.68
N ASP A 56 -34.78 28.40 -8.98
CA ASP A 56 -35.87 28.06 -8.07
C ASP A 56 -35.34 27.14 -6.98
N LEU A 57 -35.58 27.47 -5.71
CA LEU A 57 -35.17 26.63 -4.58
C LEU A 57 -35.78 25.22 -4.69
N ALA A 58 -37.00 25.12 -5.22
CA ALA A 58 -37.67 23.84 -5.51
C ALA A 58 -36.90 22.94 -6.49
N SER A 59 -36.10 23.55 -7.37
CA SER A 59 -35.28 22.86 -8.37
C SER A 59 -33.88 22.50 -7.86
N LEU A 60 -33.41 23.15 -6.81
CA LEU A 60 -32.07 22.97 -6.23
C LEU A 60 -32.08 22.02 -5.02
N ASP A 61 -33.05 22.18 -4.12
CA ASP A 61 -33.29 21.31 -2.98
C ASP A 61 -34.80 21.25 -2.70
N LYS A 62 -35.43 20.23 -3.28
CA LYS A 62 -36.87 20.01 -3.15
C LYS A 62 -37.28 19.78 -1.70
N ASP A 63 -36.46 19.13 -0.89
CA ASP A 63 -36.82 18.77 0.49
C ASP A 63 -36.77 20.00 1.41
N ALA A 64 -35.80 20.90 1.22
CA ALA A 64 -35.75 22.19 1.89
C ALA A 64 -36.90 23.10 1.44
N ASN A 65 -37.16 23.17 0.14
CA ASN A 65 -38.29 23.92 -0.41
C ASN A 65 -39.63 23.39 0.11
N ASP A 66 -39.85 22.07 0.13
CA ASP A 66 -41.08 21.46 0.63
C ASP A 66 -41.30 21.75 2.13
N LYS A 67 -40.24 21.80 2.95
CA LYS A 67 -40.35 22.17 4.38
C LYS A 67 -40.71 23.64 4.57
N ILE A 68 -40.06 24.51 3.81
CA ILE A 68 -40.34 25.95 3.83
C ILE A 68 -41.76 26.22 3.32
N GLU A 69 -42.17 25.58 2.23
CA GLU A 69 -43.50 25.69 1.63
C GLU A 69 -44.56 25.09 2.54
N ASN A 70 -44.33 23.95 3.19
CA ASN A 70 -45.26 23.41 4.18
C ASN A 70 -45.40 24.32 5.41
N ALA A 71 -44.30 24.88 5.92
CA ALA A 71 -44.35 25.84 7.02
C ALA A 71 -45.09 27.12 6.62
N ALA A 72 -44.78 27.67 5.45
CA ALA A 72 -45.39 28.88 4.90
C ALA A 72 -46.86 28.68 4.56
N THR A 73 -47.23 27.57 3.91
CA THR A 73 -48.61 27.22 3.57
C THR A 73 -49.42 26.93 4.83
N THR A 74 -48.86 26.23 5.81
CA THR A 74 -49.58 26.01 7.08
C THR A 74 -49.78 27.33 7.83
N LEU A 75 -48.76 28.20 7.91
CA LEU A 75 -48.87 29.52 8.55
C LEU A 75 -49.73 30.52 7.75
N SER A 76 -49.86 30.35 6.43
CA SER A 76 -50.75 31.13 5.56
C SER A 76 -52.20 30.70 5.73
N ASN A 77 -52.47 29.38 5.72
CA ASN A 77 -53.82 28.83 5.92
C ASN A 77 -54.38 29.15 7.32
N LEU A 78 -53.51 29.42 8.30
CA LEU A 78 -53.85 29.90 9.66
C LEU A 78 -54.07 31.42 9.74
N ALA A 79 -54.11 32.12 8.61
CA ALA A 79 -54.16 33.58 8.52
C ALA A 79 -54.92 34.09 7.28
N ASP A 80 -55.57 33.19 6.53
CA ASP A 80 -56.23 33.51 5.26
C ASP A 80 -57.38 34.52 5.45
N ASP A 81 -57.92 34.65 6.66
CA ASP A 81 -58.93 35.62 7.06
C ASP A 81 -58.35 36.92 7.68
N SER A 82 -57.02 37.11 7.58
CA SER A 82 -56.25 38.22 8.19
C SER A 82 -56.33 38.30 9.71
N LYS A 83 -56.61 37.17 10.37
CA LYS A 83 -56.74 37.06 11.81
C LYS A 83 -56.02 35.82 12.33
N ILE A 84 -55.80 35.80 13.64
CA ILE A 84 -55.28 34.64 14.37
C ILE A 84 -56.20 34.38 15.57
N ASP A 85 -56.86 33.23 15.58
CA ASP A 85 -57.74 32.72 16.62
C ASP A 85 -56.98 31.86 17.66
N ILE A 86 -57.69 31.23 18.59
CA ILE A 86 -57.04 30.39 19.63
C ILE A 86 -56.38 29.13 19.06
N THR A 87 -56.95 28.55 17.99
CA THR A 87 -56.41 27.34 17.34
C THR A 87 -55.08 27.69 16.68
N GLU A 88 -55.05 28.83 16.00
CA GLU A 88 -53.88 29.34 15.28
C GLU A 88 -52.79 29.78 16.27
N ARG A 89 -53.16 30.44 17.38
CA ARG A 89 -52.24 30.74 18.49
C ARG A 89 -51.65 29.48 19.13
N SER A 90 -52.42 28.38 19.22
CA SER A 90 -51.90 27.09 19.71
C SER A 90 -50.81 26.55 18.80
N TYR A 91 -51.00 26.67 17.48
CA TYR A 91 -49.98 26.27 16.51
C TYR A 91 -48.72 27.15 16.58
N VAL A 92 -48.90 28.47 16.73
CA VAL A 92 -47.79 29.42 16.93
C VAL A 92 -46.99 29.05 18.18
N LYS A 93 -47.66 28.72 19.28
CA LYS A 93 -47.04 28.27 20.52
C LYS A 93 -46.20 27.00 20.32
N ASP A 94 -46.70 26.03 19.57
CA ASP A 94 -45.95 24.80 19.25
C ASP A 94 -44.72 25.08 18.37
N LYS A 95 -44.84 25.98 17.39
CA LYS A 95 -43.68 26.40 16.57
C LYS A 95 -42.63 27.11 17.39
N LEU A 96 -43.04 28.02 18.27
CA LEU A 96 -42.11 28.68 19.19
C LEU A 96 -41.44 27.68 20.13
N ALA A 97 -42.18 26.67 20.61
CA ALA A 97 -41.61 25.62 21.46
C ALA A 97 -40.48 24.85 20.76
N ASN A 98 -40.61 24.56 19.46
CA ASN A 98 -39.54 23.94 18.67
C ASN A 98 -38.32 24.86 18.52
N ILE A 99 -38.55 26.15 18.27
CA ILE A 99 -37.49 27.16 18.10
C ILE A 99 -36.67 27.33 19.38
N ILE A 100 -37.35 27.51 20.52
CA ILE A 100 -36.71 27.84 21.81
C ILE A 100 -36.35 26.61 22.64
N GLY A 101 -36.93 25.44 22.33
CA GLY A 101 -36.70 24.18 23.03
C GLY A 101 -37.45 24.03 24.36
N SER A 102 -38.53 24.79 24.56
CA SER A 102 -39.39 24.72 25.76
C SER A 102 -40.78 25.28 25.46
N VAL A 103 -41.81 24.78 26.14
CA VAL A 103 -43.17 25.34 26.01
C VAL A 103 -43.25 26.69 26.72
N LEU A 104 -43.73 27.73 26.02
CA LEU A 104 -43.97 29.05 26.60
C LEU A 104 -45.19 29.02 27.55
N PRO A 105 -45.10 29.62 28.75
CA PRO A 105 -46.28 29.86 29.58
C PRO A 105 -47.26 30.80 28.89
N ASP A 106 -48.57 30.58 29.07
CA ASP A 106 -49.61 31.49 28.53
C ASP A 106 -49.50 32.91 29.08
N THR A 107 -48.97 33.05 30.30
CA THR A 107 -48.77 34.34 30.98
C THR A 107 -47.45 35.03 30.61
N ALA A 108 -46.65 34.45 29.72
CA ALA A 108 -45.38 35.05 29.30
C ALA A 108 -45.64 36.23 28.36
N ASN A 109 -45.06 37.39 28.68
CA ASN A 109 -45.19 38.63 27.92
C ASN A 109 -43.96 38.94 27.03
N THR A 110 -42.97 38.05 27.00
CA THR A 110 -41.80 38.18 26.13
C THR A 110 -41.18 36.83 25.82
N LEU A 111 -40.61 36.71 24.63
CA LEU A 111 -39.79 35.58 24.20
C LEU A 111 -38.35 35.73 24.70
N PRO A 112 -37.61 34.63 24.91
CA PRO A 112 -36.19 34.69 25.26
C PRO A 112 -35.37 35.43 24.20
N VAL A 113 -34.36 36.21 24.63
CA VAL A 113 -33.40 36.83 23.71
C VAL A 113 -32.40 35.81 23.14
N ALA A 114 -31.84 36.08 21.96
CA ALA A 114 -30.91 35.17 21.27
C ALA A 114 -29.74 34.69 22.15
N THR A 115 -29.14 35.58 22.94
CA THR A 115 -28.02 35.25 23.86
C THR A 115 -28.42 34.27 24.96
N ALA A 116 -29.68 34.32 25.42
CA ALA A 116 -30.22 33.38 26.40
C ALA A 116 -30.45 31.99 25.77
N LEU A 117 -30.92 31.94 24.52
CA LEU A 117 -31.08 30.69 23.77
C LEU A 117 -29.74 30.01 23.46
N ASP A 118 -28.72 30.80 23.07
CA ASP A 118 -27.36 30.29 22.86
C ASP A 118 -26.80 29.66 24.14
N SER A 119 -27.00 30.33 25.29
CA SER A 119 -26.55 29.82 26.61
C SER A 119 -27.34 28.59 27.08
N GLY A 120 -28.62 28.52 26.74
CA GLY A 120 -29.53 27.44 27.14
C GLY A 120 -29.29 26.11 26.41
N GLY A 121 -28.74 26.15 25.19
CA GLY A 121 -28.34 24.95 24.45
C GLY A 121 -29.50 24.07 23.95
N LYS A 122 -30.71 24.62 23.84
CA LYS A 122 -31.94 23.88 23.51
C LYS A 122 -32.69 24.54 22.34
N GLY A 123 -33.52 23.74 21.68
CA GLY A 123 -34.33 24.19 20.53
C GLY A 123 -33.54 24.26 19.22
N GLU A 124 -34.27 24.46 18.13
CA GLU A 124 -33.72 24.54 16.77
C GLU A 124 -32.70 25.68 16.64
N PHE A 125 -33.03 26.86 17.18
CA PHE A 125 -32.16 28.04 17.15
C PHE A 125 -30.75 27.75 17.69
N SER A 126 -30.69 27.20 18.90
CA SER A 126 -29.43 26.92 19.59
C SER A 126 -28.71 25.73 18.97
N SER A 127 -29.45 24.69 18.55
CA SER A 127 -28.88 23.48 17.97
C SER A 127 -28.14 23.76 16.66
N VAL A 128 -28.75 24.51 15.75
CA VAL A 128 -28.13 24.80 14.43
C VAL A 128 -26.89 25.68 14.60
N ARG A 129 -26.94 26.70 15.47
CA ARG A 129 -25.80 27.58 15.76
C ARG A 129 -24.66 26.83 16.44
N LYS A 130 -24.97 25.92 17.37
CA LYS A 130 -23.96 25.05 18.01
C LYS A 130 -23.31 24.07 17.03
N GLN A 131 -24.07 23.54 16.07
CA GLN A 131 -23.50 22.70 15.01
C GLN A 131 -22.52 23.49 14.12
N ALA A 132 -22.85 24.75 13.80
CA ALA A 132 -21.98 25.64 13.05
C ALA A 132 -20.62 25.85 13.72
N THR A 133 -20.60 26.17 15.02
CA THR A 133 -19.34 26.36 15.74
C THR A 133 -18.55 25.07 15.88
N ASN A 134 -19.22 23.93 16.09
CA ASN A 134 -18.57 22.62 16.17
C ASN A 134 -17.85 22.22 14.86
N ILE A 135 -18.38 22.61 13.69
CA ILE A 135 -17.76 22.32 12.40
C ILE A 135 -16.76 23.41 11.94
N GLY A 136 -16.53 24.42 12.79
CA GLY A 136 -15.53 25.47 12.58
C GLY A 136 -16.02 26.72 11.85
N ILE A 137 -17.34 26.96 11.77
CA ILE A 137 -17.89 28.24 11.30
C ILE A 137 -17.79 29.25 12.45
N PRO A 138 -17.09 30.40 12.26
CA PRO A 138 -16.90 31.38 13.32
C PRO A 138 -18.20 32.11 13.63
N THR A 139 -18.36 32.58 14.87
CA THR A 139 -19.55 33.35 15.29
C THR A 139 -19.68 34.72 14.60
N SER A 140 -18.60 35.19 13.95
CA SER A 140 -18.59 36.38 13.09
C SER A 140 -19.10 36.13 11.68
N ASP A 141 -19.40 34.88 11.31
CA ASP A 141 -19.92 34.53 9.98
C ASP A 141 -21.30 35.17 9.74
N THR A 142 -21.52 35.66 8.51
CA THR A 142 -22.75 36.38 8.15
C THR A 142 -23.99 35.51 8.27
N ASN A 143 -23.90 34.22 7.93
CA ASN A 143 -25.03 33.28 8.01
C ASN A 143 -25.30 32.91 9.47
N TYR A 144 -24.24 32.77 10.27
CA TYR A 144 -24.36 32.58 11.71
C TYR A 144 -25.10 33.75 12.38
N ILE A 145 -24.72 34.99 12.05
CA ILE A 145 -25.33 36.21 12.59
C ILE A 145 -26.79 36.34 12.10
N SER A 146 -27.07 36.03 10.84
CA SER A 146 -28.39 36.16 10.22
C SER A 146 -29.50 35.44 11.01
N VAL A 147 -29.23 34.24 11.53
CA VAL A 147 -30.18 33.48 12.37
C VAL A 147 -30.61 34.27 13.61
N ALA A 148 -29.66 34.90 14.33
CA ALA A 148 -29.97 35.73 15.49
C ALA A 148 -30.76 37.00 15.10
N THR A 149 -30.40 37.62 13.98
CA THR A 149 -31.09 38.80 13.46
C THR A 149 -32.54 38.48 13.11
N GLN A 150 -32.80 37.42 12.32
CA GLN A 150 -34.16 37.09 11.90
C GLN A 150 -35.02 36.55 13.06
N TYR A 151 -34.44 35.83 14.01
CA TYR A 151 -35.14 35.48 15.25
C TYR A 151 -35.56 36.73 16.04
N THR A 152 -34.67 37.73 16.14
CA THR A 152 -34.97 38.99 16.85
C THR A 152 -36.10 39.78 16.15
N ASN A 153 -36.11 39.77 14.81
CA ASN A 153 -37.19 40.37 14.03
C ASN A 153 -38.54 39.65 14.26
N LEU A 154 -38.53 38.31 14.22
CA LEU A 154 -39.72 37.50 14.51
C LEU A 154 -40.25 37.76 15.92
N LYS A 155 -39.36 37.77 16.92
CA LYS A 155 -39.71 38.11 18.30
C LYS A 155 -40.40 39.47 18.38
N THR A 156 -39.78 40.49 17.80
CA THR A 156 -40.30 41.88 17.84
C THR A 156 -41.68 41.97 17.19
N TYR A 157 -41.88 41.28 16.07
CA TYR A 157 -43.16 41.26 15.38
C TYR A 157 -44.25 40.59 16.22
N LEU A 158 -43.98 39.38 16.77
CA LEU A 158 -44.97 38.63 17.55
C LEU A 158 -45.36 39.33 18.86
N GLU A 159 -44.41 39.94 19.55
CA GLU A 159 -44.65 40.74 20.76
C GLU A 159 -45.37 42.06 20.49
N GLY A 160 -45.32 42.55 19.25
CA GLY A 160 -46.03 43.77 18.84
C GLY A 160 -47.51 43.54 18.49
N LEU A 161 -47.97 42.28 18.47
CA LEU A 161 -49.35 41.96 18.14
C LEU A 161 -50.29 42.28 19.31
N THR A 162 -51.51 42.70 18.98
CA THR A 162 -52.53 43.12 19.94
C THR A 162 -53.86 42.44 19.60
N PRO A 163 -54.79 42.25 20.55
CA PRO A 163 -54.78 42.73 21.94
C PRO A 163 -54.03 41.83 22.94
N ILE A 164 -53.48 40.71 22.49
CA ILE A 164 -52.86 39.68 23.33
C ILE A 164 -51.67 39.06 22.61
N ASP A 165 -50.81 38.38 23.37
CA ASP A 165 -49.63 37.71 22.83
C ASP A 165 -50.01 36.57 21.87
N ALA A 166 -49.21 36.40 20.81
CA ALA A 166 -49.47 35.44 19.73
C ALA A 166 -49.40 33.96 20.16
N TRP A 167 -48.96 33.67 21.38
CA TRP A 167 -48.85 32.32 21.97
C TRP A 167 -49.74 32.13 23.20
N ASP A 168 -50.49 33.15 23.63
CA ASP A 168 -51.41 33.01 24.76
C ASP A 168 -52.58 32.13 24.35
N THR A 169 -52.73 30.97 24.99
CA THR A 169 -53.83 30.02 24.76
C THR A 169 -54.71 29.85 26.00
N SER A 170 -54.63 30.80 26.94
CA SER A 170 -55.38 30.75 28.20
C SER A 170 -56.89 30.76 27.96
N ILE A 171 -57.61 30.02 28.80
CA ILE A 171 -59.07 29.88 28.73
C ILE A 171 -59.78 31.25 28.78
N GLY A 172 -59.23 32.20 29.53
CA GLY A 172 -59.77 33.56 29.65
C GLY A 172 -59.69 34.39 28.37
N ASN A 173 -58.74 34.08 27.47
CA ASN A 173 -58.50 34.80 26.23
C ASN A 173 -58.93 34.00 24.98
N LYS A 174 -59.72 32.93 25.15
CA LYS A 174 -60.13 32.05 24.06
C LYS A 174 -60.93 32.74 22.94
N ASP A 175 -61.73 33.75 23.29
CA ASP A 175 -62.61 34.45 22.35
C ASP A 175 -61.94 35.68 21.72
N LYS A 176 -60.68 35.95 22.07
CA LYS A 176 -59.89 37.06 21.51
C LYS A 176 -59.26 36.64 20.19
N VAL A 177 -59.21 37.59 19.26
CA VAL A 177 -58.66 37.41 17.92
C VAL A 177 -57.65 38.52 17.64
N ILE A 178 -56.51 38.16 17.06
CA ILE A 178 -55.43 39.10 16.72
C ILE A 178 -55.55 39.45 15.23
N PRO A 179 -55.76 40.73 14.85
CA PRO A 179 -55.69 41.15 13.45
C PRO A 179 -54.23 41.20 12.97
N ILE A 180 -53.98 40.68 11.78
CA ILE A 180 -52.64 40.67 11.16
C ILE A 180 -52.68 41.10 9.70
N ASN A 181 -51.51 41.45 9.17
CA ASN A 181 -51.30 41.52 7.72
C ASN A 181 -50.73 40.17 7.26
N PRO A 182 -51.46 39.38 6.45
CA PRO A 182 -51.02 38.03 6.06
C PRO A 182 -49.65 37.99 5.37
N THR A 183 -49.34 38.99 4.54
CA THR A 183 -48.04 39.10 3.87
C THR A 183 -46.92 39.33 4.87
N VAL A 184 -47.08 40.28 5.80
CA VAL A 184 -46.05 40.58 6.81
C VAL A 184 -45.87 39.40 7.77
N TRP A 185 -46.97 38.74 8.17
CA TRP A 185 -46.95 37.53 8.98
C TRP A 185 -46.11 36.44 8.32
N ARG A 186 -46.46 36.08 7.09
CA ARG A 186 -45.76 35.05 6.31
C ARG A 186 -44.29 35.41 6.11
N ASP A 187 -44.00 36.64 5.65
CA ASP A 187 -42.64 37.06 5.32
C ASP A 187 -41.73 37.07 6.56
N THR A 188 -42.27 37.35 7.74
CA THR A 188 -41.49 37.36 8.99
C THR A 188 -41.08 35.94 9.41
N TRP A 189 -42.00 34.98 9.37
CA TRP A 189 -41.69 33.58 9.65
C TRP A 189 -40.77 32.97 8.59
N LEU A 190 -41.04 33.27 7.31
CA LEU A 190 -40.26 32.78 6.18
C LEU A 190 -38.78 33.20 6.31
N LYS A 191 -38.50 34.47 6.63
CA LYS A 191 -37.13 34.97 6.80
C LYS A 191 -36.37 34.26 7.92
N TYR A 192 -37.06 33.89 9.01
CA TYR A 192 -36.43 33.11 10.08
C TYR A 192 -36.04 31.70 9.60
N TYR A 193 -36.97 30.97 8.99
CA TYR A 193 -36.70 29.62 8.50
C TYR A 193 -35.65 29.60 7.38
N GLN A 194 -35.67 30.58 6.47
CA GLN A 194 -34.64 30.75 5.45
C GLN A 194 -33.24 30.98 6.07
N ALA A 195 -33.14 31.75 7.16
CA ALA A 195 -31.87 31.95 7.83
C ALA A 195 -31.32 30.66 8.48
N ILE A 196 -32.21 29.84 9.06
CA ILE A 196 -31.84 28.51 9.61
C ILE A 196 -31.33 27.59 8.50
N ASP A 197 -32.03 27.56 7.37
CA ASP A 197 -31.72 26.70 6.24
C ASP A 197 -30.38 27.08 5.59
N VAL A 198 -30.17 28.36 5.30
CA VAL A 198 -28.89 28.88 4.76
C VAL A 198 -27.70 28.56 5.68
N LEU A 199 -27.87 28.64 7.00
CA LEU A 199 -26.81 28.23 7.94
C LEU A 199 -26.60 26.71 7.93
N SER A 200 -27.68 25.93 7.80
CA SER A 200 -27.62 24.47 7.70
C SER A 200 -26.90 24.00 6.44
N GLU A 201 -27.14 24.64 5.29
CA GLU A 201 -26.41 24.41 4.04
C GLU A 201 -24.92 24.72 4.20
N ALA A 202 -24.58 25.85 4.84
CA ALA A 202 -23.20 26.21 5.11
C ALA A 202 -22.49 25.18 6.01
N ILE A 203 -23.19 24.63 7.01
CA ILE A 203 -22.70 23.52 7.86
C ILE A 203 -22.42 22.29 7.00
N GLN A 204 -23.36 21.90 6.15
CA GLN A 204 -23.22 20.72 5.28
C GLN A 204 -22.07 20.88 4.27
N ALA A 205 -21.95 22.05 3.64
CA ALA A 205 -20.86 22.36 2.72
C ALA A 205 -19.50 22.32 3.44
N LYS A 206 -19.41 22.88 4.65
CA LYS A 206 -18.19 22.81 5.46
C LYS A 206 -17.86 21.38 5.88
N ALA A 207 -18.86 20.60 6.28
CA ALA A 207 -18.69 19.19 6.62
C ALA A 207 -18.21 18.37 5.42
N LYS A 208 -18.75 18.63 4.22
CA LYS A 208 -18.31 18.02 2.98
C LYS A 208 -16.87 18.39 2.64
N ASN A 209 -16.49 19.67 2.70
CA ASN A 209 -15.10 20.10 2.48
C ASN A 209 -14.13 19.44 3.47
N ASN A 210 -14.52 19.32 4.74
CA ASN A 210 -13.71 18.65 5.77
C ASN A 210 -13.45 17.15 5.47
N VAL A 211 -14.28 16.52 4.62
CA VAL A 211 -14.14 15.13 4.16
C VAL A 211 -13.42 15.08 2.81
N ASP A 212 -13.83 15.91 1.84
CA ASP A 212 -13.31 15.90 0.47
C ASP A 212 -11.86 16.42 0.36
N GLU A 213 -11.45 17.33 1.25
CA GLU A 213 -10.07 17.84 1.33
C GLU A 213 -9.12 16.86 2.07
N GLN A 214 -9.62 15.67 2.43
CA GLN A 214 -8.77 14.62 3.00
C GLN A 214 -7.95 13.93 1.92
N THR A 215 -6.65 14.19 1.92
CA THR A 215 -5.69 13.56 1.01
C THR A 215 -5.01 12.39 1.71
N ALA A 216 -4.97 11.24 1.03
CA ALA A 216 -4.33 10.03 1.52
C ALA A 216 -2.82 10.25 1.73
N GLY A 217 -2.27 9.56 2.73
CA GLY A 217 -0.89 9.75 3.19
C GLY A 217 0.18 9.33 2.16
N GLY A 218 1.26 10.10 2.07
CA GLY A 218 2.51 9.72 1.39
C GLY A 218 3.45 8.89 2.27
N GLY A 219 4.60 8.49 1.72
CA GLY A 219 5.64 7.80 2.48
C GLY A 219 6.26 8.68 3.57
N ASN A 220 6.66 8.07 4.70
CA ASN A 220 7.32 8.81 5.78
C ASN A 220 8.68 9.38 5.32
N MET A 221 8.88 10.67 5.50
CA MET A 221 10.09 11.40 5.12
C MET A 221 11.14 11.48 6.25
N LEU A 222 10.79 11.05 7.47
CA LEU A 222 11.72 11.05 8.62
C LEU A 222 12.40 9.70 8.81
N LYS A 223 13.73 9.72 8.93
CA LYS A 223 14.60 8.58 9.16
C LYS A 223 14.95 8.44 10.65
N ASN A 224 15.41 7.25 11.07
CA ASN A 224 15.80 6.95 12.46
C ASN A 224 14.68 7.24 13.48
N THR A 225 13.45 6.82 13.18
CA THR A 225 12.25 7.08 14.01
C THR A 225 11.57 5.82 14.55
N ALA A 226 11.99 4.63 14.09
CA ALA A 226 11.34 3.35 14.34
C ALA A 226 11.68 2.73 15.70
N ASP A 227 12.99 2.64 15.98
CA ASP A 227 13.58 1.97 17.14
C ASP A 227 14.94 2.60 17.42
N PHE A 228 15.06 3.35 18.51
CA PHE A 228 16.27 4.13 18.81
C PHE A 228 17.37 3.24 19.38
N ILE A 229 18.09 2.51 18.50
CA ILE A 229 19.32 1.78 18.90
C ILE A 229 20.41 2.80 19.22
N ALA A 230 20.49 3.83 18.39
CA ALA A 230 21.29 5.01 18.57
C ALA A 230 20.48 6.22 18.09
N ASN A 231 20.74 7.39 18.67
CA ASN A 231 20.24 8.65 18.15
C ASN A 231 21.24 9.17 17.11
N ARG A 232 20.85 9.15 15.84
CA ARG A 232 21.70 9.59 14.73
C ARG A 232 21.27 10.93 14.15
N LEU A 233 19.98 11.27 14.26
CA LEU A 233 19.37 12.36 13.50
C LEU A 233 18.65 13.41 14.34
N TRP A 234 18.57 13.27 15.67
CA TRP A 234 17.86 14.21 16.54
C TRP A 234 18.82 14.92 17.49
N GLY A 235 19.41 16.02 17.02
CA GLY A 235 20.43 16.75 17.76
C GLY A 235 19.87 17.69 18.82
N ASP A 236 20.80 18.24 19.60
CA ASP A 236 20.48 19.19 20.67
C ASP A 236 19.91 20.50 20.12
N ASN A 237 18.87 21.00 20.79
CA ASN A 237 18.24 22.29 20.55
C ASN A 237 18.42 23.25 21.74
N GLY A 238 19.37 22.97 22.64
CA GLY A 238 19.85 23.95 23.62
C GLY A 238 20.16 23.39 25.00
N GLN A 239 19.81 22.12 25.31
CA GLN A 239 20.14 21.44 26.58
C GLN A 239 20.15 19.91 26.45
N GLY A 240 21.23 19.34 25.92
CA GLY A 240 21.60 17.93 26.08
C GLY A 240 21.01 16.94 25.08
N GLY A 241 20.19 17.39 24.13
CA GLY A 241 19.65 16.57 23.04
C GLY A 241 18.86 15.32 23.44
N GLY A 242 18.49 14.51 22.44
CA GLY A 242 17.71 13.29 22.66
C GLY A 242 18.60 12.11 23.01
N VAL A 243 18.20 11.31 23.98
CA VAL A 243 18.96 10.12 24.41
C VAL A 243 18.13 8.85 24.20
N PRO A 244 18.64 7.82 23.50
CA PRO A 244 17.98 6.54 23.42
C PRO A 244 17.69 5.95 24.80
N ASP A 245 16.47 5.50 25.02
CA ASP A 245 15.99 4.97 26.29
C ASP A 245 15.46 3.54 26.10
N SER A 246 16.08 2.61 26.83
CA SER A 246 15.73 1.20 26.84
C SER A 246 14.88 0.79 28.05
N SER A 247 14.65 1.71 28.99
CA SER A 247 13.81 1.46 30.17
C SER A 247 12.33 1.67 29.88
N LEU A 248 11.99 2.62 29.00
CA LEU A 248 10.63 2.89 28.56
C LEU A 248 10.46 2.50 27.09
N LEU A 249 9.85 1.33 26.88
CA LEU A 249 9.63 0.75 25.56
C LEU A 249 8.21 1.02 25.05
N TYR A 250 8.06 1.18 23.75
CA TYR A 250 6.77 1.17 23.06
C TYR A 250 6.74 -0.02 22.10
N ASN A 251 5.80 -0.95 22.29
CA ASN A 251 5.72 -2.20 21.52
C ASN A 251 7.06 -2.96 21.42
N GLY A 252 7.83 -2.97 22.53
CA GLY A 252 9.15 -3.62 22.61
C GLY A 252 10.30 -2.84 21.98
N LYS A 253 10.08 -1.64 21.44
CA LYS A 253 11.11 -0.80 20.80
C LYS A 253 11.58 0.33 21.72
N ARG A 254 12.86 0.71 21.58
CA ARG A 254 13.51 1.76 22.37
C ARG A 254 13.05 3.14 21.90
N THR A 255 12.83 4.03 22.87
CA THR A 255 12.30 5.38 22.62
C THR A 255 13.43 6.41 22.62
N LEU A 256 13.17 7.60 22.09
CA LEU A 256 14.06 8.75 22.25
C LEU A 256 13.55 9.58 23.43
N ARG A 257 14.31 9.64 24.52
CA ARG A 257 14.00 10.48 25.67
C ARG A 257 14.49 11.90 25.39
N VAL A 258 13.57 12.84 25.31
CA VAL A 258 13.81 14.24 24.97
C VAL A 258 13.65 15.11 26.23
N PRO A 259 14.67 15.89 26.64
CA PRO A 259 14.56 16.83 27.75
C PRO A 259 13.73 18.07 27.33
N MET A 260 12.70 18.40 28.11
CA MET A 260 11.80 19.53 27.85
C MET A 260 12.11 20.70 28.80
N PRO A 261 11.94 21.97 28.38
CA PRO A 261 11.30 22.41 27.14
C PRO A 261 12.23 22.55 25.92
N GLN A 262 13.56 22.44 26.10
CA GLN A 262 14.53 22.78 25.05
C GLN A 262 14.54 21.79 23.88
N GLY A 263 14.27 20.51 24.16
CA GLY A 263 13.91 19.56 23.13
C GLY A 263 15.03 19.16 22.17
N VAL A 264 14.64 18.75 20.97
CA VAL A 264 15.54 18.28 19.91
C VAL A 264 15.17 18.85 18.55
N LYS A 265 16.16 18.92 17.66
CA LYS A 265 15.99 19.27 16.26
C LYS A 265 16.44 18.13 15.36
N TYR A 266 15.75 17.94 14.25
CA TYR A 266 16.16 16.97 13.25
C TYR A 266 17.38 17.50 12.46
N LEU A 267 18.35 16.63 12.17
CA LEU A 267 19.68 17.00 11.66
C LEU A 267 19.85 16.77 10.15
N GLU A 268 18.96 15.99 9.52
CA GLU A 268 18.96 15.89 8.06
C GLU A 268 18.67 17.27 7.43
N PRO A 269 19.11 17.50 6.18
CA PRO A 269 18.78 18.71 5.43
C PRO A 269 17.27 18.95 5.40
N ASN A 270 16.88 20.23 5.36
CA ASN A 270 15.46 20.61 5.35
C ASN A 270 14.71 19.96 4.18
N ILE A 271 13.54 19.39 4.48
CA ILE A 271 12.77 18.57 3.55
C ILE A 271 11.99 19.51 2.62
N PRO A 272 12.18 19.47 1.28
CA PRO A 272 11.46 20.34 0.36
C PRO A 272 9.96 20.00 0.37
N LEU A 273 9.12 21.03 0.37
CA LEU A 273 7.67 20.91 0.38
C LEU A 273 7.06 21.26 -0.97
N LYS A 274 6.05 20.51 -1.37
CA LYS A 274 5.21 20.84 -2.53
C LYS A 274 4.29 22.00 -2.20
N ARG A 275 4.01 22.85 -3.18
CA ARG A 275 3.03 23.94 -3.08
C ARG A 275 1.61 23.40 -2.96
N ASN A 276 0.72 24.13 -2.30
CA ASN A 276 -0.71 23.78 -2.18
C ASN A 276 -0.97 22.33 -1.75
N THR A 277 -0.16 21.82 -0.82
CA THR A 277 -0.16 20.41 -0.44
C THR A 277 -0.31 20.30 1.08
N TYR A 278 -1.18 19.39 1.52
CA TYR A 278 -1.33 19.08 2.93
C TYR A 278 -0.15 18.21 3.39
N TYR A 279 0.34 18.49 4.59
CA TYR A 279 1.33 17.66 5.26
C TYR A 279 0.91 17.42 6.71
N THR A 280 1.24 16.23 7.21
CA THR A 280 1.01 15.85 8.61
C THR A 280 2.32 15.44 9.26
N TYR A 281 2.67 16.11 10.37
CA TYR A 281 3.77 15.75 11.25
C TYR A 281 3.21 15.11 12.52
N SER A 282 3.70 13.94 12.90
CA SER A 282 3.20 13.18 14.03
C SER A 282 4.28 12.43 14.79
N THR A 283 3.99 12.06 16.03
CA THR A 283 4.83 11.18 16.86
C THR A 283 3.97 10.43 17.87
N MET A 284 4.42 9.26 18.31
CA MET A 284 3.91 8.62 19.52
C MET A 284 4.70 9.15 20.72
N ALA A 285 4.01 9.75 21.70
CA ALA A 285 4.65 10.43 22.82
C ALA A 285 4.18 9.92 24.19
N TYR A 286 5.09 9.94 25.15
CA TYR A 286 4.84 9.69 26.57
C TYR A 286 5.55 10.76 27.40
N GLY A 287 4.77 11.58 28.11
CA GLY A 287 5.30 12.66 28.95
C GLY A 287 5.51 12.23 30.40
N SER A 288 6.61 12.67 31.03
CA SER A 288 6.80 12.54 32.47
C SER A 288 5.80 13.40 33.28
N ALA A 289 5.23 14.43 32.66
CA ALA A 289 4.16 15.27 33.15
C ALA A 289 3.16 15.57 32.02
N ALA A 290 2.03 16.20 32.35
CA ALA A 290 1.05 16.60 31.34
C ALA A 290 1.53 17.83 30.56
N GLY A 291 1.15 17.92 29.28
CA GLY A 291 1.43 19.04 28.40
C GLY A 291 0.16 19.51 27.70
N ASN A 292 -0.08 20.81 27.68
CA ASN A 292 -1.31 21.36 27.11
C ASN A 292 -1.31 21.34 25.57
N GLY A 293 -0.13 21.36 24.94
CA GLY A 293 0.03 21.45 23.49
C GLY A 293 -0.48 22.79 22.91
N THR A 294 0.03 23.17 21.75
CA THR A 294 -0.46 24.32 20.96
C THR A 294 -0.50 23.94 19.49
N THR A 295 -0.77 24.90 18.59
CA THR A 295 -0.67 24.69 17.14
C THR A 295 0.75 24.32 16.69
N ILE A 296 1.79 24.61 17.49
CA ILE A 296 3.20 24.46 17.12
C ILE A 296 4.06 23.82 18.23
N THR A 297 3.47 23.22 19.27
CA THR A 297 4.19 22.56 20.37
C THR A 297 3.41 21.37 20.93
N PRO A 298 4.05 20.24 21.31
CA PRO A 298 5.50 20.02 21.30
C PRO A 298 6.05 19.67 19.91
N LEU A 299 5.21 19.31 18.93
CA LEU A 299 5.63 19.09 17.55
C LEU A 299 5.84 20.44 16.87
N HIS A 300 7.01 21.01 17.16
CA HIS A 300 7.44 22.25 16.56
C HIS A 300 8.07 21.98 15.20
N PHE A 301 8.00 22.96 14.32
CA PHE A 301 8.62 22.89 13.01
C PHE A 301 8.81 24.27 12.43
N TRP A 302 9.76 24.40 11.51
CA TRP A 302 9.83 25.54 10.60
C TRP A 302 9.37 25.12 9.20
N ALA A 303 8.70 26.04 8.53
CA ALA A 303 8.27 25.92 7.15
C ALA A 303 8.56 27.24 6.45
N HIS A 304 9.69 27.33 5.75
CA HIS A 304 10.32 28.60 5.37
C HIS A 304 10.87 28.59 3.93
N THR A 305 11.10 29.76 3.33
CA THR A 305 11.59 29.89 1.94
C THR A 305 13.11 29.69 1.79
N ALA A 306 13.88 29.78 2.86
CA ALA A 306 15.34 29.67 2.83
C ALA A 306 15.87 28.89 4.02
N LYS A 307 16.88 28.04 3.78
CA LYS A 307 17.52 27.17 4.77
C LYS A 307 17.84 27.95 6.06
N ASP A 308 17.31 27.48 7.19
CA ASP A 308 17.60 27.95 8.56
C ASP A 308 16.99 29.31 8.93
N THR A 309 15.87 29.69 8.31
CA THR A 309 15.13 30.91 8.69
C THR A 309 13.93 30.59 9.57
N ALA A 310 13.78 31.27 10.71
CA ALA A 310 12.66 31.01 11.62
C ALA A 310 11.30 31.39 11.00
N GLY A 311 10.28 30.52 11.18
CA GLY A 311 8.89 30.84 10.85
C GLY A 311 8.04 29.64 10.38
N GLN A 312 6.72 29.78 10.51
CA GLN A 312 5.72 28.84 9.97
C GLN A 312 4.92 29.54 8.86
N MET A 313 5.43 29.53 7.63
CA MET A 313 4.76 30.14 6.46
C MET A 313 3.69 29.23 5.86
N VAL A 314 2.93 28.55 6.72
CA VAL A 314 1.89 27.56 6.36
C VAL A 314 0.60 27.86 7.12
N GLU A 315 -0.51 27.37 6.60
CA GLU A 315 -1.80 27.42 7.29
C GLU A 315 -1.97 26.16 8.15
N ILE A 316 -2.09 26.31 9.47
CA ILE A 316 -2.38 25.19 10.36
C ILE A 316 -3.85 24.81 10.21
N ILE A 317 -4.11 23.56 9.84
CA ILE A 317 -5.46 23.06 9.54
C ILE A 317 -6.07 22.38 10.76
N LYS A 318 -5.30 21.50 11.41
CA LYS A 318 -5.73 20.77 12.61
C LYS A 318 -4.54 20.22 13.36
N TYR A 319 -4.72 19.96 14.66
CA TYR A 319 -3.68 19.40 15.50
C TYR A 319 -4.31 18.75 16.74
N ASP A 320 -3.64 17.74 17.29
CA ASP A 320 -3.85 17.27 18.65
C ASP A 320 -2.49 17.00 19.28
N GLN A 321 -2.09 17.92 20.14
CA GLN A 321 -0.73 17.97 20.71
C GLN A 321 -0.72 17.97 22.23
N SER A 322 -1.91 17.92 22.85
CA SER A 322 -2.07 17.79 24.29
C SER A 322 -1.81 16.35 24.72
N PHE A 323 -1.25 16.14 25.91
CA PHE A 323 -1.05 14.79 26.45
C PHE A 323 -1.12 14.79 27.97
N LEU A 324 -1.58 13.66 28.51
CA LEU A 324 -1.61 13.42 29.95
C LEU A 324 -0.27 12.87 30.43
N SER A 325 -0.01 13.07 31.72
CA SER A 325 1.17 12.50 32.37
C SER A 325 1.12 10.98 32.31
N LYS A 326 2.24 10.36 31.94
CA LYS A 326 2.44 8.91 31.95
C LYS A 326 1.47 8.11 31.09
N GLN A 327 1.04 8.66 29.96
CA GLN A 327 0.20 7.97 29.00
C GLN A 327 0.76 8.11 27.58
N TRP A 328 0.67 7.03 26.81
CA TRP A 328 0.99 7.04 25.38
C TRP A 328 -0.12 7.73 24.61
N LYS A 329 0.23 8.72 23.81
CA LYS A 329 -0.69 9.38 22.89
C LYS A 329 0.01 9.75 21.59
N ARG A 330 -0.66 9.52 20.47
CA ARG A 330 -0.21 10.03 19.18
C ARG A 330 -0.50 11.52 19.11
N LEU A 331 0.56 12.31 18.97
CA LEU A 331 0.48 13.75 18.75
C LEU A 331 0.59 14.02 17.26
N TYR A 332 -0.10 15.04 16.76
CA TYR A 332 0.01 15.45 15.36
C TYR A 332 -0.30 16.92 15.13
N VAL A 333 0.22 17.44 14.02
CA VAL A 333 -0.17 18.71 13.41
C VAL A 333 -0.25 18.53 11.90
N THR A 334 -1.32 19.04 11.31
CA THR A 334 -1.56 19.06 9.86
C THR A 334 -1.61 20.51 9.39
N PHE A 335 -0.90 20.81 8.31
CA PHE A 335 -0.86 22.14 7.71
C PHE A 335 -0.94 22.08 6.19
N LEU A 336 -1.35 23.19 5.58
CA LEU A 336 -1.40 23.41 4.14
C LEU A 336 -0.29 24.38 3.72
N THR A 337 0.48 24.00 2.70
CA THR A 337 1.49 24.88 2.11
C THR A 337 0.87 25.91 1.17
N PRO A 338 1.45 27.11 1.05
CA PRO A 338 0.96 28.15 0.15
C PRO A 338 1.07 27.74 -1.32
N LYS A 339 0.24 28.36 -2.16
CA LYS A 339 0.20 28.10 -3.62
C LYS A 339 1.37 28.74 -4.38
N ASP A 340 1.98 29.77 -3.81
CA ASP A 340 2.85 30.72 -4.50
C ASP A 340 4.32 30.68 -4.03
N LYS A 341 4.67 29.81 -3.07
CA LYS A 341 6.01 29.78 -2.48
C LYS A 341 6.52 28.36 -2.29
N ASP A 342 7.79 28.15 -2.63
CA ASP A 342 8.50 26.92 -2.27
C ASP A 342 8.99 27.04 -0.83
N LEU A 343 8.71 26.01 -0.04
CA LEU A 343 9.09 25.95 1.37
C LEU A 343 9.93 24.72 1.64
N TYR A 344 10.68 24.78 2.73
CA TYR A 344 11.39 23.65 3.31
C TYR A 344 10.92 23.43 4.75
N PHE A 345 10.86 22.17 5.15
CA PHE A 345 10.42 21.74 6.47
C PHE A 345 11.61 21.30 7.34
N SER A 346 11.62 21.83 8.56
CA SER A 346 12.60 21.49 9.59
C SER A 346 11.86 21.04 10.85
N PRO A 347 11.83 19.74 11.18
CA PRO A 347 11.10 19.24 12.33
C PRO A 347 11.89 19.39 13.63
N TYR A 348 11.14 19.67 14.69
CA TYR A 348 11.62 19.78 16.06
C TYR A 348 10.67 19.00 16.98
N ILE A 349 11.16 18.73 18.18
CA ILE A 349 10.32 18.57 19.36
C ILE A 349 10.78 19.65 20.31
N PHE A 350 9.90 20.58 20.64
CA PHE A 350 10.26 21.76 21.41
C PHE A 350 9.06 22.29 22.19
N ASN A 351 9.30 22.63 23.45
CA ASN A 351 8.30 23.22 24.34
C ASN A 351 7.03 22.35 24.46
N GLY A 352 5.92 22.86 25.00
CA GLY A 352 4.69 22.07 25.21
C GLY A 352 4.68 21.30 26.54
N MET A 353 5.79 21.29 27.27
CA MET A 353 5.88 20.88 28.68
C MET A 353 6.93 21.74 29.39
N ALA A 354 6.59 22.30 30.55
CA ALA A 354 7.45 23.27 31.24
C ALA A 354 8.75 22.67 31.80
N THR A 355 8.71 21.41 32.26
CA THR A 355 9.86 20.68 32.79
C THR A 355 9.64 19.17 32.67
N GLY A 356 10.71 18.38 32.64
CA GLY A 356 10.67 16.92 32.58
C GLY A 356 11.15 16.35 31.25
N THR A 357 10.71 15.15 30.92
CA THR A 357 11.10 14.44 29.68
C THR A 357 9.90 13.99 28.86
N LEU A 358 10.03 14.07 27.55
CA LEU A 358 9.10 13.50 26.58
C LEU A 358 9.79 12.32 25.89
N ASN A 359 9.31 11.11 26.10
CA ASN A 359 9.77 9.95 25.35
C ASN A 359 8.96 9.87 24.05
N VAL A 360 9.65 9.81 22.92
CA VAL A 360 9.03 9.80 21.59
C VAL A 360 9.52 8.63 20.75
N ILE A 361 8.66 8.16 19.86
CA ILE A 361 8.95 7.10 18.88
C ILE A 361 7.93 7.20 17.75
N GLU A 362 8.15 6.48 16.66
CA GLU A 362 7.21 6.43 15.55
C GLU A 362 6.91 7.83 14.99
N MET A 363 7.95 8.65 14.87
CA MET A 363 7.84 9.99 14.30
C MET A 363 7.67 9.88 12.79
N ALA A 364 6.67 10.58 12.26
CA ALA A 364 6.36 10.57 10.84
C ALA A 364 6.08 11.97 10.31
N PHE A 365 6.63 12.28 9.15
CA PHE A 365 6.27 13.44 8.34
C PHE A 365 5.87 12.95 6.96
N GLN A 366 4.63 13.21 6.57
CA GLN A 366 4.02 12.64 5.36
C GLN A 366 3.20 13.70 4.65
N GLU A 367 3.16 13.62 3.31
CA GLU A 367 2.11 14.27 2.52
C GLU A 367 0.75 13.72 2.93
N GLY A 368 -0.29 14.54 2.91
CA GLY A 368 -1.64 14.14 3.30
C GLY A 368 -2.15 14.86 4.54
N SER A 369 -3.48 14.97 4.62
CA SER A 369 -4.19 15.59 5.75
C SER A 369 -4.76 14.57 6.74
N ILE A 370 -4.53 13.28 6.52
CA ILE A 370 -4.94 12.19 7.42
C ILE A 370 -3.76 11.75 8.27
N VAL A 371 -3.97 11.66 9.59
CA VAL A 371 -3.00 11.04 10.50
C VAL A 371 -3.03 9.55 10.28
N THR A 372 -2.00 9.00 9.64
CA THR A 372 -1.89 7.56 9.40
C THR A 372 -1.07 6.86 10.48
N GLY A 373 -1.09 5.52 10.47
CA GLY A 373 -0.15 4.71 11.25
C GLY A 373 1.29 5.00 10.81
N TRP A 374 2.25 4.80 11.72
CA TRP A 374 3.65 5.04 11.37
C TRP A 374 4.15 4.01 10.36
N THR A 375 4.92 4.47 9.39
CA THR A 375 5.67 3.64 8.44
C THR A 375 7.15 4.01 8.50
N GLU A 376 8.03 3.05 8.23
CA GLU A 376 9.46 3.35 8.09
C GLU A 376 9.71 4.22 6.85
N ASN A 377 10.79 5.00 6.87
CA ASN A 377 11.19 5.78 5.70
C ASN A 377 11.55 4.83 4.54
N PRO A 378 10.98 5.04 3.33
CA PRO A 378 11.23 4.15 2.19
C PRO A 378 12.71 4.02 1.80
N ASP A 379 13.53 5.05 1.99
CA ASP A 379 14.96 5.00 1.68
C ASP A 379 15.71 4.14 2.71
N GLU A 380 15.38 4.23 4.00
CA GLU A 380 15.96 3.33 5.02
C GLU A 380 15.62 1.86 4.74
N VAL A 381 14.40 1.58 4.29
CA VAL A 381 13.99 0.23 3.88
C VAL A 381 14.81 -0.24 2.67
N ARG A 382 14.97 0.62 1.66
CA ARG A 382 15.77 0.32 0.47
C ARG A 382 17.23 0.08 0.81
N GLU A 383 17.85 0.95 1.60
CA GLU A 383 19.25 0.82 2.04
C GLU A 383 19.48 -0.51 2.80
N LYS A 384 18.54 -0.93 3.66
CA LYS A 384 18.62 -2.24 4.32
C LYS A 384 18.56 -3.40 3.30
N ILE A 385 17.67 -3.32 2.32
CA ILE A 385 17.54 -4.34 1.27
C ILE A 385 18.83 -4.40 0.42
N GLU A 386 19.36 -3.26 0.00
CA GLU A 386 20.60 -3.16 -0.77
C GLU A 386 21.81 -3.67 0.04
N LYS A 387 21.86 -3.37 1.34
CA LYS A 387 22.88 -3.92 2.24
C LYS A 387 22.77 -5.44 2.33
N ILE A 388 21.57 -6.00 2.51
CA ILE A 388 21.36 -7.44 2.52
C ILE A 388 21.81 -8.06 1.19
N GLN A 389 21.45 -7.45 0.05
CA GLN A 389 21.88 -7.91 -1.27
C GLN A 389 23.40 -7.87 -1.44
N THR A 390 24.06 -6.82 -0.95
CA THR A 390 25.51 -6.65 -0.99
C THR A 390 26.22 -7.67 -0.09
N ASP A 391 25.76 -7.82 1.14
CA ASP A 391 26.28 -8.78 2.12
C ASP A 391 26.16 -10.22 1.58
N LEU A 392 25.07 -10.52 0.87
CA LEU A 392 24.83 -11.80 0.20
C LEU A 392 25.45 -11.88 -1.22
N ARG A 393 26.09 -10.82 -1.70
CA ARG A 393 26.69 -10.70 -3.05
C ARG A 393 25.74 -11.09 -4.19
N LEU A 394 24.46 -10.73 -4.07
CA LEU A 394 23.45 -11.00 -5.08
C LEU A 394 23.55 -9.96 -6.20
N THR A 395 24.12 -10.33 -7.34
CA THR A 395 24.22 -9.47 -8.54
C THR A 395 22.96 -9.54 -9.43
N SER A 396 21.97 -10.35 -9.05
CA SER A 396 20.70 -10.57 -9.76
C SER A 396 19.64 -11.06 -8.78
N PRO A 397 18.33 -10.98 -9.11
CA PRO A 397 17.28 -11.62 -8.32
C PRO A 397 17.63 -13.08 -8.03
N LEU A 398 17.33 -13.55 -6.81
CA LEU A 398 17.57 -14.94 -6.45
C LEU A 398 16.90 -15.85 -7.49
N PRO A 399 17.63 -16.80 -8.09
CA PRO A 399 17.01 -17.81 -8.95
C PRO A 399 15.88 -18.49 -8.19
N THR A 400 14.70 -18.64 -8.81
CA THR A 400 13.52 -19.25 -8.17
C THR A 400 13.72 -20.73 -7.78
N THR A 401 14.86 -21.31 -8.16
CA THR A 401 15.26 -22.69 -7.89
C THR A 401 16.13 -22.84 -6.64
N ILE A 402 16.54 -21.74 -5.99
CA ILE A 402 17.38 -21.75 -4.78
C ILE A 402 16.52 -21.45 -3.54
N THR A 403 16.50 -22.37 -2.56
CA THR A 403 15.82 -22.19 -1.26
C THR A 403 16.84 -22.17 -0.11
N LEU A 404 16.68 -21.23 0.82
CA LEU A 404 17.45 -21.16 2.07
C LEU A 404 16.48 -21.36 3.23
N ASP A 405 16.61 -22.49 3.93
CA ASP A 405 15.75 -22.84 5.06
C ASP A 405 16.53 -23.59 6.15
N SER A 406 15.83 -24.15 7.15
CA SER A 406 16.42 -24.94 8.23
C SER A 406 17.18 -26.19 7.76
N ASN A 407 17.00 -26.60 6.50
CA ASN A 407 17.70 -27.70 5.87
C ASN A 407 18.94 -27.24 5.08
N GLY A 408 19.26 -25.95 5.07
CA GLY A 408 20.43 -25.39 4.39
C GLY A 408 20.12 -24.68 3.08
N ILE A 409 21.08 -24.68 2.15
CA ILE A 409 20.98 -24.01 0.85
C ILE A 409 20.72 -25.09 -0.22
N THR A 410 19.55 -25.07 -0.87
CA THR A 410 19.15 -26.10 -1.85
C THR A 410 18.94 -25.49 -3.23
N ALA A 411 19.58 -26.05 -4.26
CA ALA A 411 19.38 -25.71 -5.67
C ALA A 411 18.67 -26.85 -6.42
N ASN A 412 17.53 -26.57 -7.04
CA ASN A 412 16.70 -27.54 -7.76
C ASN A 412 16.97 -27.55 -9.27
N THR A 413 16.99 -28.74 -9.89
CA THR A 413 17.27 -28.92 -11.34
C THR A 413 16.02 -28.80 -12.23
N GLY A 414 15.07 -27.93 -11.88
CA GLY A 414 13.75 -27.82 -12.55
C GLY A 414 12.74 -28.91 -12.14
N LYS A 415 13.18 -29.92 -11.37
CA LYS A 415 12.35 -30.92 -10.69
C LYS A 415 12.60 -30.84 -9.19
N SER A 416 11.55 -30.93 -8.38
CA SER A 416 11.63 -30.80 -6.91
C SER A 416 12.35 -31.97 -6.22
N ASP A 417 12.49 -33.10 -6.90
CA ASP A 417 13.11 -34.31 -6.35
C ASP A 417 14.58 -34.52 -6.77
N SER A 418 15.13 -33.59 -7.55
CA SER A 418 16.50 -33.59 -8.06
C SER A 418 17.18 -32.26 -7.73
N PHE A 419 18.06 -32.28 -6.73
CA PHE A 419 18.65 -31.08 -6.14
C PHE A 419 20.05 -31.31 -5.57
N ALA A 420 20.84 -30.24 -5.48
CA ALA A 420 22.06 -30.17 -4.68
C ALA A 420 21.81 -29.31 -3.45
N ARG A 421 22.19 -29.79 -2.27
CA ARG A 421 21.98 -29.13 -0.98
C ARG A 421 23.30 -29.02 -0.23
N MET A 422 23.58 -27.82 0.27
CA MET A 422 24.64 -27.60 1.24
C MET A 422 24.03 -27.51 2.63
N ASP A 423 24.35 -28.45 3.51
CA ASP A 423 23.89 -28.51 4.89
C ASP A 423 25.02 -28.91 5.85
N TYR A 424 24.70 -29.20 7.11
CA TYR A 424 25.70 -29.57 8.13
C TYR A 424 26.52 -30.82 7.77
N ARG A 425 26.09 -31.61 6.77
CA ARG A 425 26.79 -32.80 6.25
C ARG A 425 27.73 -32.46 5.09
N GLY A 426 27.79 -31.19 4.66
CA GLY A 426 28.48 -30.77 3.45
C GLY A 426 27.53 -30.71 2.25
N ILE A 427 27.98 -31.19 1.08
CA ILE A 427 27.19 -31.18 -0.16
C ILE A 427 26.49 -32.52 -0.35
N TYR A 428 25.17 -32.50 -0.41
CA TYR A 428 24.31 -33.64 -0.75
C TYR A 428 23.63 -33.40 -2.10
N ALA A 429 23.93 -34.24 -3.10
CA ALA A 429 23.29 -34.20 -4.41
C ALA A 429 22.36 -35.41 -4.60
N LYS A 430 21.10 -35.14 -4.96
CA LYS A 430 20.07 -36.15 -5.18
C LYS A 430 19.72 -36.24 -6.67
N LYS A 431 19.57 -37.48 -7.17
CA LYS A 431 19.11 -37.80 -8.55
C LYS A 431 19.90 -37.12 -9.67
N GLY A 432 21.22 -37.05 -9.50
CA GLY A 432 22.11 -36.54 -10.54
C GLY A 432 22.20 -35.02 -10.63
N ALA A 433 21.78 -34.30 -9.59
CA ALA A 433 21.92 -32.85 -9.52
C ALA A 433 23.38 -32.36 -9.31
N VAL A 434 24.38 -33.15 -9.71
CA VAL A 434 25.79 -32.78 -9.69
C VAL A 434 26.45 -33.15 -11.01
N HIS A 435 27.14 -32.16 -11.57
CA HIS A 435 27.95 -32.26 -12.77
C HIS A 435 29.29 -31.60 -12.47
N ILE A 436 30.40 -32.30 -12.74
CA ILE A 436 31.76 -31.78 -12.53
C ILE A 436 32.48 -31.82 -13.87
N GLU A 437 32.73 -30.63 -14.41
CA GLU A 437 33.47 -30.40 -15.65
C GLU A 437 34.87 -29.86 -15.31
N ARG A 438 35.87 -30.34 -16.02
CA ARG A 438 37.25 -29.87 -15.93
C ARG A 438 37.46 -28.62 -16.79
N GLU A 439 38.56 -27.91 -16.57
CA GLU A 439 38.93 -26.72 -17.36
C GLU A 439 39.07 -27.01 -18.87
N ASP A 440 39.41 -28.25 -19.25
CA ASP A 440 39.52 -28.71 -20.63
C ASP A 440 38.18 -29.11 -21.29
N GLY A 441 37.05 -28.94 -20.57
CA GLY A 441 35.71 -29.28 -21.03
C GLY A 441 35.33 -30.75 -20.84
N TYR A 442 36.20 -31.58 -20.23
CA TYR A 442 35.87 -32.98 -19.94
C TYR A 442 34.96 -33.09 -18.72
N ASN A 443 33.81 -33.74 -18.90
CA ASN A 443 32.89 -34.05 -17.82
C ASN A 443 33.37 -35.27 -17.03
N LEU A 444 33.92 -35.03 -15.85
CA LEU A 444 34.41 -36.07 -14.95
C LEU A 444 33.26 -36.80 -14.25
N ILE A 445 32.27 -36.03 -13.76
CA ILE A 445 31.05 -36.57 -13.16
C ILE A 445 29.85 -35.99 -13.91
N ILE A 446 28.99 -36.88 -14.43
CA ILE A 446 27.74 -36.51 -15.09
C ILE A 446 26.61 -37.17 -14.32
N ASN A 447 25.63 -36.40 -13.87
CA ASN A 447 24.49 -36.93 -13.11
C ASN A 447 24.91 -37.78 -11.89
N GLY A 448 26.01 -37.41 -11.22
CA GLY A 448 26.55 -38.14 -10.07
C GLY A 448 27.32 -39.43 -10.40
N ILE A 449 27.58 -39.72 -11.68
CA ILE A 449 28.29 -40.91 -12.15
C ILE A 449 29.65 -40.50 -12.70
N ALA A 450 30.72 -41.23 -12.33
CA ALA A 450 32.04 -41.05 -12.91
C ALA A 450 32.04 -41.51 -14.39
N ASN A 451 32.51 -40.66 -15.30
CA ASN A 451 32.46 -40.93 -16.74
C ASN A 451 33.44 -42.04 -17.20
N PHE A 452 34.31 -42.55 -16.30
CA PHE A 452 35.25 -43.64 -16.57
C PHE A 452 35.64 -44.35 -15.27
N ASP A 453 35.43 -45.67 -15.18
CA ASP A 453 35.87 -46.50 -14.05
C ASP A 453 36.57 -47.80 -14.51
N MET A 454 37.87 -47.92 -14.24
CA MET A 454 38.73 -49.07 -14.58
C MET A 454 38.74 -50.16 -13.49
N ASN A 455 37.74 -50.19 -12.61
CA ASN A 455 37.64 -51.16 -11.51
C ASN A 455 37.18 -52.58 -11.95
N VAL A 456 37.82 -53.15 -12.96
CA VAL A 456 37.65 -54.56 -13.35
C VAL A 456 38.97 -55.30 -13.13
N SER A 457 39.00 -56.18 -12.14
CA SER A 457 40.20 -56.94 -11.78
C SER A 457 40.17 -58.35 -12.36
N SER A 458 41.27 -58.79 -12.95
CA SER A 458 41.47 -60.18 -13.37
C SER A 458 42.00 -61.04 -12.22
N HIS A 459 41.65 -62.32 -12.20
CA HIS A 459 42.25 -63.28 -11.28
C HIS A 459 43.70 -63.58 -11.65
N GLU A 460 44.58 -63.66 -10.65
CA GLU A 460 45.99 -64.03 -10.79
C GLU A 460 46.36 -65.07 -9.71
N PRO A 461 46.90 -66.26 -10.08
CA PRO A 461 47.10 -66.74 -11.44
C PRO A 461 45.76 -66.90 -12.19
N PRO A 462 45.74 -66.83 -13.53
CA PRO A 462 44.50 -66.85 -14.31
C PRO A 462 43.69 -68.12 -14.07
N PHE A 463 42.37 -67.97 -13.93
CA PHE A 463 41.46 -69.09 -13.73
C PHE A 463 41.14 -69.79 -15.06
N MET A 464 42.11 -70.57 -15.55
CA MET A 464 42.04 -71.26 -16.84
C MET A 464 41.50 -72.69 -16.72
N SER A 465 40.66 -73.09 -17.68
CA SER A 465 40.24 -74.49 -17.82
C SER A 465 41.38 -75.37 -18.36
N PRO A 466 41.37 -76.69 -18.07
CA PRO A 466 42.29 -77.63 -18.70
C PRO A 466 42.26 -77.53 -20.24
N GLY A 467 43.43 -77.48 -20.88
CA GLY A 467 43.56 -77.31 -22.33
C GLY A 467 43.53 -75.86 -22.82
N VAL A 468 43.43 -74.88 -21.91
CA VAL A 468 43.73 -73.47 -22.19
C VAL A 468 45.14 -73.18 -21.70
N ASN A 469 45.97 -72.59 -22.55
CA ASN A 469 47.35 -72.25 -22.24
C ASN A 469 47.69 -70.84 -22.69
N TYR A 470 48.75 -70.28 -22.14
CA TYR A 470 49.35 -69.08 -22.70
C TYR A 470 50.17 -69.40 -23.94
N SER A 471 49.90 -68.67 -25.03
CA SER A 471 50.72 -68.62 -26.23
C SER A 471 51.22 -67.19 -26.39
N ALA A 472 52.40 -66.90 -25.86
CA ALA A 472 52.88 -65.55 -25.63
C ALA A 472 51.84 -64.72 -24.83
N TYR A 473 51.25 -63.69 -25.43
CA TYR A 473 50.28 -62.80 -24.80
C TYR A 473 48.81 -63.19 -25.08
N TRP A 474 48.56 -64.40 -25.58
CA TRP A 474 47.23 -64.92 -25.91
C TRP A 474 46.80 -66.04 -24.97
N TYR A 475 45.51 -66.08 -24.62
CA TYR A 475 44.84 -67.31 -24.23
C TYR A 475 44.61 -68.15 -25.48
N ALA A 476 45.11 -69.38 -25.48
CA ALA A 476 45.07 -70.27 -26.63
C ALA A 476 44.45 -71.63 -26.28
N THR A 477 43.54 -72.13 -27.12
CA THR A 477 42.96 -73.46 -26.95
C THR A 477 42.55 -74.11 -28.26
N ARG A 478 42.59 -75.44 -28.30
CA ARG A 478 41.99 -76.27 -29.37
C ARG A 478 40.72 -76.98 -28.91
N ASN A 479 40.27 -76.70 -27.68
CA ASN A 479 39.07 -77.31 -27.14
C ASN A 479 37.86 -76.94 -28.01
N THR A 480 37.11 -77.95 -28.43
CA THR A 480 35.83 -77.76 -29.15
C THR A 480 34.66 -77.48 -28.23
N THR A 481 34.93 -77.44 -26.92
CA THR A 481 34.00 -77.09 -25.85
C THR A 481 34.45 -75.80 -25.17
N TRP A 482 33.47 -75.07 -24.62
CA TRP A 482 33.72 -73.81 -23.92
C TRP A 482 34.69 -73.97 -22.76
N SER A 483 35.77 -73.21 -22.81
CA SER A 483 36.85 -73.26 -21.83
C SER A 483 37.13 -71.88 -21.25
N ASN A 484 37.30 -71.78 -19.93
CA ASN A 484 37.57 -70.52 -19.26
C ASN A 484 38.98 -70.03 -19.61
N CYS A 485 39.07 -68.79 -20.09
CA CYS A 485 40.34 -68.08 -20.28
C CYS A 485 40.77 -67.38 -19.00
N ASN A 486 39.84 -66.67 -18.35
CA ASN A 486 40.08 -66.09 -17.04
C ASN A 486 38.75 -65.74 -16.35
N TYR A 487 38.87 -65.33 -15.10
CA TYR A 487 37.82 -64.85 -14.22
C TYR A 487 38.06 -63.39 -13.86
N PHE A 488 36.99 -62.59 -13.84
CA PHE A 488 37.03 -61.16 -13.60
C PHE A 488 36.07 -60.78 -12.48
N THR A 489 36.54 -59.91 -11.58
CA THR A 489 35.78 -59.39 -10.46
C THR A 489 35.63 -57.88 -10.60
N LEU A 490 34.42 -57.38 -10.43
CA LEU A 490 34.14 -55.95 -10.42
C LEU A 490 33.09 -55.61 -9.37
N LYS A 491 33.11 -54.38 -8.88
CA LYS A 491 31.99 -53.82 -8.12
C LYS A 491 31.00 -53.22 -9.12
N HIS A 492 29.73 -53.58 -9.07
CA HIS A 492 28.72 -53.14 -10.03
C HIS A 492 28.38 -51.64 -9.85
N THR A 493 29.15 -50.79 -10.50
CA THR A 493 29.09 -49.32 -10.39
C THR A 493 28.61 -48.66 -11.69
N GLY A 494 28.76 -49.33 -12.84
CA GLY A 494 28.20 -48.90 -14.13
C GLY A 494 27.19 -49.92 -14.69
N ARG A 495 26.34 -49.46 -15.61
CA ARG A 495 25.32 -50.25 -16.33
C ARG A 495 25.95 -51.19 -17.34
N TYR A 496 27.04 -50.75 -17.97
CA TYR A 496 27.72 -51.50 -19.00
C TYR A 496 29.10 -51.91 -18.55
N LEU A 497 29.48 -53.14 -18.86
CA LEU A 497 30.82 -53.68 -18.73
C LEU A 497 31.38 -53.89 -20.12
N VAL A 498 32.54 -53.30 -20.40
CA VAL A 498 33.17 -53.40 -21.72
C VAL A 498 34.45 -54.21 -21.60
N PHE A 499 34.59 -55.22 -22.47
CA PHE A 499 35.83 -55.97 -22.66
C PHE A 499 36.39 -55.62 -24.05
N ALA A 500 37.51 -54.90 -24.09
CA ALA A 500 38.26 -54.69 -25.32
C ALA A 500 39.10 -55.94 -25.61
N LEU A 501 38.69 -56.71 -26.61
CA LEU A 501 39.28 -58.00 -26.96
C LEU A 501 39.99 -57.91 -28.31
N SER A 502 41.11 -58.63 -28.41
CA SER A 502 41.69 -59.03 -29.69
C SER A 502 41.49 -60.54 -29.85
N LEU A 503 41.07 -60.98 -31.04
CA LEU A 503 40.62 -62.35 -31.29
C LEU A 503 41.23 -62.94 -32.56
N ALA A 504 41.67 -64.20 -32.53
CA ALA A 504 42.20 -64.89 -33.71
C ALA A 504 41.96 -66.42 -33.71
N ILE A 505 42.12 -67.08 -34.85
CA ILE A 505 42.09 -68.54 -35.03
C ILE A 505 43.13 -68.96 -36.08
N ASP A 506 43.69 -70.16 -35.96
CA ASP A 506 44.52 -70.73 -37.03
C ASP A 506 43.74 -70.79 -38.37
N PRO A 507 44.41 -70.55 -39.51
CA PRO A 507 43.73 -70.52 -40.82
C PRO A 507 42.95 -71.81 -41.10
N GLY A 508 41.75 -71.69 -41.67
CA GLY A 508 40.93 -72.86 -42.05
C GLY A 508 39.88 -73.29 -41.01
N SER A 509 39.66 -72.51 -39.96
CA SER A 509 38.62 -72.74 -38.94
C SER A 509 37.98 -71.43 -38.47
N SER A 510 37.04 -71.53 -37.52
CA SER A 510 36.48 -70.41 -36.77
C SER A 510 36.60 -70.64 -35.26
N ALA A 511 36.66 -69.55 -34.49
CA ALA A 511 36.66 -69.55 -33.04
C ALA A 511 35.40 -68.87 -32.51
N GLN A 512 35.04 -69.23 -31.28
CA GLN A 512 33.90 -68.67 -30.56
C GLN A 512 34.37 -68.09 -29.24
N VAL A 513 33.87 -66.91 -28.90
CA VAL A 513 34.21 -66.19 -27.66
C VAL A 513 32.92 -65.78 -26.96
N LYS A 514 32.87 -65.95 -25.65
CA LYS A 514 31.76 -65.44 -24.85
C LYS A 514 32.17 -64.93 -23.49
N ILE A 515 31.28 -64.12 -22.95
CA ILE A 515 31.34 -63.61 -21.59
C ILE A 515 30.12 -64.18 -20.86
N THR A 516 30.35 -64.85 -19.73
CA THR A 516 29.27 -65.42 -18.91
C THR A 516 29.35 -64.91 -17.48
N ASP A 517 28.22 -64.86 -16.78
CA ASP A 517 28.26 -64.76 -15.32
C ASP A 517 28.67 -66.10 -14.67
N VAL A 518 28.77 -66.09 -13.34
CA VAL A 518 29.08 -67.27 -12.52
C VAL A 518 27.96 -68.31 -12.49
N ASP A 519 26.72 -67.90 -12.75
CA ASP A 519 25.56 -68.78 -12.84
C ASP A 519 25.49 -69.48 -14.21
N GLY A 520 26.41 -69.15 -15.11
CA GLY A 520 26.55 -69.76 -16.44
C GLY A 520 25.68 -69.12 -17.51
N LYS A 521 25.03 -67.99 -17.23
CA LYS A 521 24.26 -67.23 -18.22
C LYS A 521 25.21 -66.53 -19.19
N ASP A 522 24.95 -66.70 -20.47
CA ASP A 522 25.68 -66.00 -21.53
C ASP A 522 25.24 -64.51 -21.54
N LEU A 523 26.20 -63.62 -21.29
CA LEU A 523 25.99 -62.17 -21.26
C LEU A 523 26.34 -61.51 -22.60
N TRP A 524 27.32 -62.08 -23.30
CA TRP A 524 27.73 -61.65 -24.64
C TRP A 524 28.43 -62.81 -25.36
N TYR A 525 28.29 -62.88 -26.68
CA TYR A 525 28.86 -63.95 -27.51
C TYR A 525 29.16 -63.46 -28.93
N THR A 526 30.23 -63.99 -29.52
CA THR A 526 30.51 -63.85 -30.95
C THR A 526 31.24 -65.08 -31.52
N MET A 527 31.17 -65.24 -32.84
CA MET A 527 32.04 -66.14 -33.61
C MET A 527 32.80 -65.37 -34.67
N HIS A 528 34.02 -65.80 -34.98
CA HIS A 528 34.84 -65.22 -36.04
C HIS A 528 35.77 -66.25 -36.67
N SER A 529 36.23 -65.96 -37.89
CA SER A 529 37.23 -66.76 -38.62
C SER A 529 38.50 -65.96 -38.94
N LYS A 530 38.74 -64.89 -38.16
CA LYS A 530 39.88 -63.98 -38.33
C LYS A 530 41.16 -64.61 -37.78
N THR A 531 42.23 -64.53 -38.54
CA THR A 531 43.56 -65.03 -38.18
C THR A 531 44.36 -63.98 -37.42
N ILE A 532 45.53 -64.35 -36.89
CA ILE A 532 46.43 -63.42 -36.20
C ILE A 532 46.85 -62.25 -37.13
N ALA A 533 46.95 -62.50 -38.45
CA ALA A 533 47.31 -61.47 -39.42
C ALA A 533 46.21 -60.43 -39.68
N ASP A 534 44.97 -60.68 -39.24
CA ASP A 534 43.84 -59.77 -39.46
C ASP A 534 43.75 -58.65 -38.41
N ASP A 535 44.53 -58.71 -37.32
CA ASP A 535 44.48 -57.74 -36.20
C ASP A 535 43.04 -57.41 -35.76
N TYR A 536 42.24 -58.44 -35.51
CA TYR A 536 40.81 -58.27 -35.26
C TYR A 536 40.53 -57.85 -33.81
N TYR A 537 39.92 -56.67 -33.65
CA TYR A 537 39.56 -56.06 -32.37
C TYR A 537 38.04 -55.92 -32.21
N VAL A 538 37.54 -56.19 -31.00
CA VAL A 538 36.12 -56.03 -30.66
C VAL A 538 35.94 -55.49 -29.24
N ASN A 539 35.05 -54.52 -29.07
CA ASN A 539 34.58 -54.08 -27.75
C ASN A 539 33.28 -54.81 -27.41
N ALA A 540 33.38 -55.84 -26.59
CA ALA A 540 32.23 -56.56 -26.07
C ALA A 540 31.55 -55.73 -24.97
N MET A 541 30.50 -54.99 -25.32
CA MET A 541 29.70 -54.20 -24.40
C MET A 541 28.56 -55.05 -23.82
N VAL A 542 28.60 -55.27 -22.52
CA VAL A 542 27.68 -56.13 -21.77
C VAL A 542 26.79 -55.27 -20.89
N ASP A 543 25.46 -55.36 -21.05
CA ASP A 543 24.51 -54.77 -20.09
C ASP A 543 24.42 -55.66 -18.83
N ILE A 544 24.93 -55.15 -17.71
CA ILE A 544 24.97 -55.87 -16.42
C ILE A 544 23.88 -55.42 -15.44
N GLY A 545 22.95 -54.55 -15.86
CA GLY A 545 21.81 -54.09 -15.08
C GLY A 545 22.01 -52.73 -14.39
N VAL A 546 21.01 -52.26 -13.64
CA VAL A 546 21.13 -50.99 -12.89
C VAL A 546 22.21 -51.15 -11.81
N PRO A 547 23.16 -50.21 -11.67
CA PRO A 547 24.22 -50.30 -10.67
C PRO A 547 23.70 -50.66 -9.27
N THR A 548 24.22 -51.74 -8.69
CA THR A 548 23.78 -52.26 -7.38
C THR A 548 24.81 -52.04 -6.27
N GLY A 549 26.06 -51.70 -6.61
CA GLY A 549 27.18 -51.63 -5.66
C GLY A 549 27.70 -52.98 -5.16
N ASN A 550 26.99 -54.08 -5.41
CA ASN A 550 27.43 -55.45 -5.11
C ASN A 550 28.56 -55.92 -6.04
N MET A 551 29.32 -56.91 -5.59
CA MET A 551 30.33 -57.58 -6.43
C MET A 551 29.65 -58.40 -7.53
N LYS A 552 30.24 -58.37 -8.73
CA LYS A 552 29.92 -59.22 -9.86
C LYS A 552 31.17 -59.98 -10.32
N TYR A 553 30.91 -61.15 -10.88
CA TYR A 553 31.90 -62.16 -11.18
C TYR A 553 31.60 -62.74 -12.56
N ILE A 554 32.60 -62.71 -13.44
CA ILE A 554 32.40 -62.94 -14.87
C ILE A 554 33.55 -63.79 -15.44
N TYR A 555 33.21 -64.71 -16.34
CA TYR A 555 34.17 -65.52 -17.07
C TYR A 555 34.29 -65.05 -18.52
N LEU A 556 35.53 -64.91 -19.00
CA LEU A 556 35.82 -64.90 -20.42
C LEU A 556 36.06 -66.35 -20.86
N LYS A 557 35.34 -66.81 -21.88
CA LYS A 557 35.44 -68.18 -22.40
C LYS A 557 35.74 -68.20 -23.89
N LEU A 558 36.47 -69.22 -24.30
CA LEU A 558 36.90 -69.45 -25.67
C LEU A 558 36.66 -70.91 -26.06
N ALA A 559 36.34 -71.14 -27.33
CA ALA A 559 36.29 -72.46 -27.96
C ALA A 559 36.76 -72.37 -29.42
N SER A 560 37.39 -73.43 -29.92
CA SER A 560 37.68 -73.61 -31.34
C SER A 560 36.59 -74.46 -31.99
N ASN A 561 36.25 -74.22 -33.25
CA ASN A 561 35.36 -75.13 -33.99
C ASN A 561 36.10 -76.38 -34.52
N SER A 562 37.40 -76.51 -34.25
CA SER A 562 38.21 -77.65 -34.70
C SER A 562 39.30 -77.99 -33.70
N ALA A 563 39.41 -79.27 -33.34
CA ALA A 563 40.50 -79.79 -32.49
C ALA A 563 41.90 -79.63 -33.12
N ASN A 564 41.97 -79.38 -34.43
CA ASN A 564 43.23 -79.18 -35.16
C ASN A 564 43.67 -77.72 -35.27
N HIS A 565 42.81 -76.75 -34.91
CA HIS A 565 43.05 -75.32 -35.12
C HIS A 565 42.96 -74.58 -33.78
N THR A 566 43.97 -73.78 -33.46
CA THR A 566 44.11 -73.08 -32.18
C THR A 566 43.35 -71.76 -32.23
N ALA A 567 42.37 -71.60 -31.33
CA ALA A 567 41.69 -70.35 -31.10
C ALA A 567 42.50 -69.49 -30.13
N TYR A 568 42.48 -68.17 -30.35
CA TYR A 568 43.21 -67.18 -29.57
C TYR A 568 42.28 -66.05 -29.11
N ALA A 569 42.38 -65.67 -27.84
CA ALA A 569 41.76 -64.47 -27.30
C ALA A 569 42.74 -63.71 -26.39
N ARG A 570 42.73 -62.39 -26.47
CA ARG A 570 43.50 -61.50 -25.60
C ARG A 570 42.59 -60.39 -25.09
N LEU A 571 42.60 -60.18 -23.78
CA LEU A 571 42.01 -58.99 -23.17
C LEU A 571 43.02 -57.84 -23.24
N LEU A 572 42.63 -56.71 -23.83
CA LEU A 572 43.42 -55.49 -23.88
C LEU A 572 43.12 -54.58 -22.69
N SER A 573 41.84 -54.44 -22.37
CA SER A 573 41.34 -53.63 -21.25
C SER A 573 39.91 -54.05 -20.90
N ALA A 574 39.49 -53.83 -19.66
CA ALA A 574 38.11 -53.95 -19.23
C ALA A 574 37.73 -52.80 -18.30
N TRP A 575 36.54 -52.23 -18.48
CA TRP A 575 36.06 -51.10 -17.70
C TRP A 575 34.53 -51.08 -17.61
N GLN A 576 34.01 -50.26 -16.71
CA GLN A 576 32.58 -49.99 -16.60
C GLN A 576 32.23 -48.61 -17.17
N GLU A 577 31.07 -48.51 -17.83
CA GLU A 577 30.50 -47.27 -18.34
C GLU A 577 29.05 -47.07 -17.87
N ARG A 578 28.68 -45.80 -17.72
CA ARG A 578 27.33 -45.25 -17.44
C ARG A 578 26.66 -45.77 -16.18
#